data_AF-A0A9X0XCN2-F1
#
_entry.id   AF-A0A9X0XCN2-F1
#
_cell.length_a   1.000
_cell.length_b   1.000
_cell.length_c   1.000
_cell.angle_alpha   90.00
_cell.angle_beta   90.00
_cell.angle_gamma   90.00
#
_symmetry.space_group_name_H-M   'P 1'
#
loop_
_entity.id
_entity.type
_entity.pdbx_description
1 polymer ?
#
loop_
_entity_poly.entity_id
_entity_poly.type
_entity_poly.pdbx_seq_one_letter_code
_entity_poly.pdbx_strand_id
1 'polypeptide(L)' 'MELILIHPFREGNGRLARLLADVMAVQSGHEPLDYSTWEQHKTAYIGAIHAGMAGNYGAMDRWVAAAMGVARAPDLSGPA' A
#
# COMPACT_ATOMS: atom_id res chain seq x y z
N MET A 1 3.78 2.07 3.93
CA MET A 1 3.40 1.29 5.13
C MET A 1 4.65 0.69 5.75
N GLU A 2 5.22 1.35 6.75
CA GLU A 2 6.52 0.98 7.32
C GLU A 2 6.49 -0.34 8.11
N LEU A 3 5.32 -0.74 8.63
CA LEU A 3 5.12 -2.03 9.30
C LEU A 3 5.51 -3.24 8.42
N ILE A 4 5.27 -3.15 7.10
CA ILE A 4 5.64 -4.21 6.15
C ILE A 4 7.16 -4.34 6.05
N LEU A 5 7.89 -3.22 6.15
CA LEU A 5 9.35 -3.16 6.04
C LEU A 5 10.03 -3.64 7.33
N ILE A 6 9.53 -3.22 8.49
CA ILE A 6 10.08 -3.61 9.80
C ILE A 6 9.85 -5.11 10.07
N HIS A 7 8.78 -5.68 9.52
CA HIS A 7 8.43 -7.10 9.63
C HIS A 7 8.51 -7.68 11.07
N PRO A 8 7.83 -7.07 12.06
CA PRO A 8 8.01 -7.42 13.47
C PRO A 8 7.45 -8.79 13.88
N PHE A 9 6.56 -9.39 13.08
CA PHE A 9 5.97 -10.70 13.34
C PHE A 9 6.54 -11.78 12.42
N ARG A 10 6.48 -13.04 12.85
CA ARG A 10 6.89 -14.19 12.01
C ARG A 10 6.06 -14.30 10.73
N GLU A 11 4.76 -14.01 10.82
CA GLU A 11 3.81 -14.08 9.70
C GLU A 11 2.71 -13.02 9.87
N GLY A 12 2.01 -12.69 8.78
CA GLY A 12 0.81 -11.85 8.83
C GLY A 12 1.05 -10.34 8.75
N ASN A 13 2.30 -9.87 8.65
CA ASN A 13 2.64 -8.44 8.57
C ASN A 13 1.87 -7.69 7.48
N GLY A 14 1.68 -8.30 6.31
CA GLY A 14 0.90 -7.69 5.21
C GLY A 14 -0.59 -7.50 5.54
N ARG A 15 -1.23 -8.49 6.19
CA ARG A 15 -2.63 -8.38 6.61
C ARG A 15 -2.79 -7.35 7.72
N LEU A 16 -1.89 -7.35 8.70
CA LEU A 16 -1.92 -6.38 9.79
C LEU A 16 -1.68 -4.95 9.29
N ALA A 17 -0.78 -4.77 8.33
CA ALA A 17 -0.57 -3.47 7.71
C ALA A 17 -1.85 -2.97 7.03
N ARG A 18 -2.53 -3.79 6.22
CA ARG A 18 -3.81 -3.39 5.59
C ARG A 18 -4.88 -3.03 6.62
N LEU A 19 -5.03 -3.85 7.65
CA LEU A 19 -5.96 -3.55 8.75
C LEU A 19 -5.62 -2.20 9.42
N LEU A 20 -4.34 -1.93 9.67
CA LEU A 20 -3.91 -0.66 10.23
C LEU A 20 -4.20 0.51 9.27
N ALA A 21 -3.99 0.34 7.97
CA ALA A 21 -4.32 1.36 6.97
C ALA A 21 -5.83 1.66 6.94
N ASP A 22 -6.67 0.63 7.02
CA ASP A 22 -8.14 0.81 7.08
C ASP A 22 -8.55 1.55 8.36
N VAL A 23 -7.97 1.20 9.51
CA VAL A 23 -8.21 1.93 10.77
C VAL A 23 -7.83 3.41 10.64
N MET A 24 -6.67 3.71 10.05
CA MET A 24 -6.22 5.09 9.84
C MET A 24 -7.17 5.85 8.89
N ALA A 25 -7.62 5.21 7.80
CA ALA A 25 -8.55 5.81 6.86
C ALA A 25 -9.90 6.12 7.52
N VAL A 26 -10.48 5.15 8.24
CA VAL A 26 -11.75 5.33 8.95
C VAL A 26 -11.65 6.41 10.04
N GLN A 27 -10.55 6.43 10.80
CA GLN A 27 -10.32 7.50 11.80
C GLN A 27 -10.21 8.89 11.18
N SER A 28 -9.78 8.99 9.91
CA SER A 28 -9.73 10.24 9.15
C SER A 28 -11.03 10.59 8.42
N GLY A 29 -12.09 9.77 8.56
CA GLY A 29 -13.38 10.01 7.92
C GLY A 29 -13.48 9.48 6.48
N HIS A 30 -12.56 8.60 6.07
CA HIS A 30 -12.63 7.88 4.80
C HIS A 30 -13.23 6.48 4.99
N GLU A 31 -13.71 5.89 3.90
CA GLU A 31 -14.06 4.46 3.88
C GLU A 31 -12.78 3.59 3.92
N PRO A 32 -12.88 2.30 4.28
CA PRO A 32 -11.79 1.34 4.14
C PRO A 32 -11.23 1.30 2.71
N LEU A 33 -9.95 0.99 2.57
CA LEU A 33 -9.26 1.02 1.27
C LEU A 33 -9.74 -0.11 0.35
N ASP A 34 -9.88 0.18 -0.95
CA ASP A 34 -10.08 -0.85 -1.96
C ASP A 34 -8.73 -1.47 -2.41
N TYR A 35 -8.49 -2.70 -1.96
CA TYR A 35 -7.29 -3.46 -2.29
C TYR A 35 -7.36 -4.23 -3.62
N SER A 36 -8.48 -4.18 -4.34
CA SER A 36 -8.68 -4.92 -5.60
C SER A 36 -7.55 -4.70 -6.60
N THR A 37 -7.12 -3.44 -6.75
CA THR A 37 -6.05 -3.04 -7.68
C THR A 37 -4.69 -3.55 -7.21
N TRP A 38 -4.45 -3.64 -5.90
CA TRP A 38 -3.19 -4.15 -5.35
C TRP A 38 -3.04 -5.65 -5.63
N GLU A 39 -4.13 -6.41 -5.51
CA GLU A 39 -4.15 -7.84 -5.80
C GLU A 39 -4.01 -8.13 -7.30
N GLN A 40 -4.67 -7.34 -8.15
CA GLN A 40 -4.54 -7.44 -9.61
C GLN A 40 -3.12 -7.13 -10.11
N HIS A 41 -2.39 -6.27 -9.39
CA HIS A 41 -1.06 -5.79 -9.76
C HIS A 41 -0.01 -6.07 -8.70
N LYS A 42 -0.06 -7.27 -8.12
CA LYS A 42 0.77 -7.69 -6.99
C LYS A 42 2.26 -7.42 -7.18
N THR A 43 2.82 -7.68 -8.36
CA THR A 43 4.24 -7.43 -8.66
C THR A 43 4.59 -5.95 -8.55
N ALA A 44 3.79 -5.06 -9.13
CA ALA A 44 4.03 -3.63 -9.09
C ALA A 44 3.84 -3.05 -7.67
N TYR A 45 2.86 -3.57 -6.93
CA TYR A 45 2.68 -3.24 -5.52
C TYR A 45 3.89 -3.69 -4.65
N ILE A 46 4.41 -4.89 -4.86
CA ILE A 46 5.63 -5.37 -4.17
C ILE A 46 6.84 -4.52 -4.55
N GLY A 47 6.97 -4.13 -5.83
CA GLY A 47 8.01 -3.20 -6.28
C GLY A 47 7.95 -1.86 -5.54
N ALA A 48 6.75 -1.32 -5.32
CA ALA A 48 6.57 -0.10 -4.54
C ALA A 48 6.97 -0.27 -3.06
N ILE A 49 6.71 -1.44 -2.45
CA ILE A 49 7.20 -1.76 -1.10
C ILE A 49 8.74 -1.76 -1.08
N HIS A 50 9.38 -2.42 -2.05
CA HIS A 50 10.84 -2.48 -2.13
C HIS A 50 11.48 -1.10 -2.34
N ALA A 51 10.87 -0.23 -3.16
CA ALA A 51 11.31 1.16 -3.32
C ALA A 51 11.29 1.91 -1.98
N GLY A 52 10.31 1.61 -1.11
CA GLY A 52 10.23 2.13 0.26
C GLY A 52 11.43 1.76 1.15
N MET A 53 12.10 0.62 0.92
CA MET A 53 13.33 0.28 1.67
C MET A 53 14.46 1.29 1.43
N ALA A 54 14.47 1.94 0.26
CA ALA A 54 15.41 3.00 -0.09
C ALA A 54 14.90 4.39 0.30
N GLY A 55 13.82 4.49 1.09
CA GLY A 55 13.18 5.76 1.45
C GLY A 55 12.34 6.40 0.33
N ASN A 56 12.13 5.70 -0.79
CA ASN A 56 11.33 6.21 -1.90
C ASN A 56 9.85 5.80 -1.75
N TYR A 57 9.11 6.57 -0.97
CA TYR A 57 7.71 6.28 -0.64
C TYR A 57 6.68 6.71 -1.69
N GLY A 58 7.07 7.53 -2.67
CA GLY A 58 6.12 8.14 -3.61
C GLY A 58 5.32 7.12 -4.43
N ALA A 59 5.86 5.93 -4.68
CA ALA A 59 5.11 4.84 -5.30
C ALA A 59 4.01 4.31 -4.38
N MET A 60 4.32 4.07 -3.10
CA MET A 60 3.35 3.61 -2.10
C MET A 60 2.26 4.66 -1.84
N ASP A 61 2.59 5.95 -1.85
CA ASP A 61 1.61 7.01 -1.68
C ASP A 61 0.56 6.99 -2.81
N ARG A 62 0.98 6.75 -4.05
CA ARG A 62 0.06 6.60 -5.19
C ARG A 62 -0.83 5.36 -5.04
N TRP A 63 -0.29 4.24 -4.57
CA TRP A 63 -1.07 3.02 -4.31
C TRP A 63 -2.16 3.24 -3.26
N VAL A 64 -1.83 3.97 -2.19
CA VAL A 64 -2.78 4.30 -1.12
C VAL A 64 -3.81 5.33 -1.59
N ALA A 65 -3.40 6.38 -2.30
CA ALA A 65 -4.32 7.37 -2.86
C ALA A 65 -5.33 6.76 -3.84
N ALA A 66 -4.89 5.81 -4.68
CA ALA A 66 -5.78 5.06 -5.56
C ALA A 66 -6.75 4.16 -4.79
N ALA A 67 -6.27 3.47 -3.75
CA ALA A 67 -7.11 2.63 -2.91
C ALA A 67 -8.14 3.41 -2.08
N MET A 68 -7.85 4.68 -1.74
CA MET A 68 -8.81 5.60 -1.12
C MET A 68 -9.81 6.21 -2.12
N GLY A 69 -9.67 5.93 -3.44
CA GLY A 69 -10.50 6.54 -4.48
C GLY A 69 -10.20 8.03 -4.75
N VAL A 70 -9.11 8.56 -4.20
CA VAL A 70 -8.71 9.98 -4.31
C VAL A 70 -7.88 10.24 -5.58
N ALA A 71 -7.25 9.20 -6.13
CA ALA A 71 -6.44 9.29 -7.35
C ALA A 71 -6.83 8.20 -8.35
N ARG A 72 -6.65 8.48 -9.66
CA ARG A 72 -6.70 7.45 -10.70
C ARG A 72 -5.61 6.41 -10.42
N ALA A 73 -5.90 5.13 -10.70
CA ALA A 73 -4.97 4.03 -10.49
C ALA A 73 -3.56 4.40 -10.98
N PRO A 74 -2.49 4.08 -10.22
CA PRO A 74 -1.13 4.50 -10.56
C PRO A 74 -0.79 4.06 -11.97
N ASP A 75 0.05 4.80 -12.69
CA ASP A 75 0.64 4.28 -13.92
C ASP A 75 1.44 3.02 -13.58
N LEU A 76 0.88 1.86 -13.94
CA LEU A 76 1.36 0.53 -13.59
C LEU A 76 2.61 0.13 -14.41
N SER A 77 3.17 1.05 -15.20
CA SER A 77 4.32 0.82 -16.06
C SER A 77 5.69 1.16 -15.43
N GLY A 78 5.76 1.47 -14.12
CA GLY A 78 7.01 1.70 -13.39
C GLY A 78 7.91 0.45 -13.28
N PRO A 79 9.24 0.61 -13.17
CA PRO A 79 10.21 -0.36 -13.70
C PRO A 79 10.21 -1.67 -12.91
N ALA A 80 10.46 -2.74 -13.68
CA ALA A 80 10.72 -4.09 -13.21
C ALA A 80 11.96 -4.18 -12.30
#